data_AF-A0A218W3E5-F1
#
_entry.id   AF-A0A218W3E5-F1
#
_cell.length_a   1.000
_cell.length_b   1.000
_cell.length_c   1.000
_cell.angle_alpha   90.00
_cell.angle_beta   90.00
_cell.angle_gamma   90.00
#
_symmetry.space_group_name_H-M   'P 1'
#
loop_
_entity.id
_entity.type
_entity.pdbx_description
1 polymer ?
#
loop_
_entity_poly.entity_id
_entity_poly.type
_entity_poly.pdbx_seq_one_letter_code
_entity_poly.pdbx_strand_id
1 'polypeptide(L)'
;MEGGDKWKILFFGGTGYIGKYMVRASVALGHPTTVYARPLSSDSIPPTNLHLRDELEAIGVTIVEGELEEHEKMVSVMREADVVISALPYPLVPAQLKIIQAIKHAGNIKRFLPSDFGVEEDRITALPPFQAFLDKKKCIRRATEAAGIPYTYVSANCFGAYFINYLLHPSEQRNDVLIFGTGDGKGANSPFKIKKLPFSSTMLPSLIFTLTFFPFFFSSVSCA
;
A
#
# COMPACT_ATOMS: atom_id res chain seq x y z
N MET A 1 -25.64 5.96 -12.92
CA MET A 1 -24.30 6.56 -12.73
C MET A 1 -23.35 5.80 -13.62
N GLU A 2 -22.80 6.50 -14.61
CA GLU A 2 -22.12 5.99 -15.79
C GLU A 2 -20.79 5.32 -15.45
N GLY A 3 -20.67 4.04 -15.80
CA GLY A 3 -19.67 3.53 -16.76
C GLY A 3 -18.19 3.92 -16.65
N GLY A 4 -17.65 4.25 -15.48
CA GLY A 4 -16.20 4.30 -15.31
C GLY A 4 -15.60 2.89 -15.26
N ASP A 5 -14.54 2.63 -16.04
CA ASP A 5 -13.86 1.33 -16.09
C ASP A 5 -13.54 0.81 -14.68
N LYS A 6 -14.20 -0.28 -14.30
CA LYS A 6 -14.01 -0.91 -13.00
C LYS A 6 -12.91 -1.95 -13.10
N TRP A 7 -11.80 -1.65 -12.46
CA TRP A 7 -10.69 -2.59 -12.23
C TRP A 7 -11.05 -3.63 -11.16
N LYS A 8 -10.73 -4.90 -11.40
CA LYS A 8 -10.73 -5.94 -10.36
C LYS A 8 -9.42 -5.84 -9.56
N ILE A 9 -9.51 -5.58 -8.25
CA ILE A 9 -8.35 -5.27 -7.42
C ILE A 9 -8.12 -6.37 -6.38
N LEU A 10 -6.92 -6.94 -6.39
CA LEU A 10 -6.45 -7.93 -5.42
C LEU A 10 -5.52 -7.27 -4.40
N PHE A 11 -5.84 -7.43 -3.12
CA PHE A 11 -5.05 -6.91 -2.01
C PHE A 11 -4.34 -8.02 -1.24
N PHE A 12 -3.04 -7.87 -1.01
CA PHE A 12 -2.30 -8.61 0.02
C PHE A 12 -2.13 -7.72 1.26
N GLY A 13 -2.36 -8.26 2.47
CA GLY A 13 -2.33 -7.45 3.69
C GLY A 13 -3.52 -6.49 3.83
N GLY A 14 -4.64 -6.79 3.16
CA GLY A 14 -5.87 -5.97 3.19
C GLY A 14 -6.50 -5.81 4.57
N THR A 15 -6.18 -6.70 5.53
CA THR A 15 -6.64 -6.58 6.93
C THR A 15 -5.65 -5.82 7.83
N GLY A 16 -4.54 -5.32 7.27
CA GLY A 16 -3.54 -4.53 7.99
C GLY A 16 -3.97 -3.09 8.28
N TYR A 17 -3.13 -2.35 9.01
CA TYR A 17 -3.42 -0.98 9.44
C TYR A 17 -3.82 -0.06 8.27
N ILE A 18 -2.99 0.03 7.22
CA ILE A 18 -3.28 0.84 6.03
C ILE A 18 -4.18 0.09 5.03
N GLY A 19 -3.98 -1.23 4.91
CA GLY A 19 -4.69 -2.08 3.95
C GLY A 19 -6.21 -1.98 4.08
N LYS A 20 -6.75 -1.98 5.30
CA LYS A 20 -8.20 -1.92 5.53
C LYS A 20 -8.84 -0.65 4.97
N TYR A 21 -8.12 0.47 5.00
CA TYR A 21 -8.61 1.74 4.43
C TYR A 21 -8.56 1.70 2.91
N MET A 22 -7.52 1.10 2.31
CA MET A 22 -7.43 0.95 0.85
C MET A 22 -8.53 0.02 0.31
N VAL A 23 -8.81 -1.09 1.01
CA VAL A 23 -9.89 -2.03 0.65
C VAL A 23 -11.24 -1.33 0.70
N ARG A 24 -11.56 -0.62 1.80
CA ARG A 24 -12.82 0.14 1.92
C ARG A 24 -12.96 1.21 0.84
N ALA A 25 -11.86 1.89 0.49
CA ALA A 25 -11.85 2.89 -0.57
C ALA A 25 -12.10 2.27 -1.95
N SER A 26 -11.49 1.11 -2.23
CA SER A 26 -11.70 0.35 -3.47
C SER A 26 -13.18 0.00 -3.67
N VAL A 27 -13.81 -0.54 -2.62
CA VAL A 27 -15.25 -0.85 -2.61
C VAL A 27 -16.10 0.40 -2.79
N ALA A 28 -15.79 1.49 -2.07
CA ALA A 28 -16.53 2.75 -2.17
C ALA A 28 -16.46 3.39 -3.58
N LEU A 29 -15.39 3.11 -4.32
CA LEU A 29 -15.24 3.51 -5.73
C LEU A 29 -15.88 2.52 -6.70
N GLY A 30 -16.48 1.43 -6.20
CA GLY A 30 -17.19 0.43 -6.99
C GLY A 30 -16.28 -0.57 -7.71
N HIS A 31 -15.03 -0.72 -7.29
CA HIS A 31 -14.13 -1.74 -7.83
C HIS A 31 -14.43 -3.12 -7.20
N PRO A 32 -14.62 -4.17 -8.00
CA PRO A 32 -14.62 -5.54 -7.49
C PRO A 32 -13.32 -5.78 -6.72
N THR A 33 -13.45 -6.12 -5.44
CA THR A 33 -12.32 -6.11 -4.50
C THR A 33 -12.15 -7.48 -3.88
N THR A 34 -10.96 -8.04 -4.03
CA THR A 34 -10.55 -9.31 -3.43
C THR A 34 -9.41 -9.07 -2.46
N VAL A 35 -9.44 -9.72 -1.29
CA VAL A 35 -8.36 -9.68 -0.30
C VAL A 35 -7.82 -11.10 -0.11
N TYR A 36 -6.54 -11.28 -0.37
CA TYR A 36 -5.81 -12.50 -0.06
C TYR A 36 -5.30 -12.43 1.38
N ALA A 37 -5.79 -13.32 2.23
CA ALA A 37 -5.54 -13.29 3.67
C ALA A 37 -5.20 -14.68 4.21
N ARG A 38 -4.38 -14.74 5.27
CA ARG A 38 -4.00 -16.02 5.88
C ARG A 38 -5.22 -16.76 6.45
N PRO A 39 -5.29 -18.10 6.42
CA PRO A 39 -6.40 -18.84 7.01
C PRO A 39 -6.60 -18.50 8.49
N LEU A 40 -7.86 -18.38 8.92
CA LEU A 40 -8.21 -18.03 10.31
C LEU A 40 -7.71 -19.03 11.36
N SER A 41 -7.41 -20.26 10.95
CA SER A 41 -6.84 -21.32 11.80
C SER A 41 -5.38 -21.12 12.18
N SER A 42 -4.69 -20.08 11.67
CA SER A 42 -3.32 -19.81 12.11
C SER A 42 -3.31 -19.23 13.53
N ASP A 43 -2.51 -19.81 14.43
CA ASP A 43 -2.33 -19.41 15.84
C ASP A 43 -1.89 -17.93 16.05
N SER A 44 -1.64 -17.20 14.97
CA SER A 44 -1.11 -15.84 14.95
C SER A 44 -2.14 -14.73 14.67
N ILE A 45 -3.43 -15.07 14.58
CA ILE A 45 -4.46 -14.10 14.18
C ILE A 45 -5.13 -13.48 15.42
N PRO A 46 -4.96 -12.15 15.65
CA PRO A 46 -5.67 -11.49 16.73
C PRO A 46 -7.19 -11.50 16.47
N PRO A 47 -8.04 -11.60 17.51
CA PRO A 47 -9.50 -11.67 17.39
C PRO A 47 -10.11 -10.53 16.56
N THR A 48 -9.46 -9.36 16.57
CA THR A 48 -9.84 -8.18 15.79
C THR A 48 -9.84 -8.41 14.28
N ASN A 49 -9.08 -9.39 13.76
CA ASN A 49 -9.07 -9.72 12.34
C ASN A 49 -10.28 -10.53 11.90
N LEU A 50 -10.90 -11.32 12.79
CA LEU A 50 -12.14 -12.05 12.47
C LEU A 50 -13.26 -11.06 12.18
N HIS A 51 -13.54 -10.17 13.13
CA HIS A 51 -14.56 -9.14 12.99
C HIS A 51 -14.32 -8.25 11.76
N LEU A 52 -13.06 -7.90 11.48
CA LEU A 52 -12.72 -7.11 10.29
C LEU A 52 -13.01 -7.86 8.98
N ARG A 53 -12.82 -9.19 8.91
CA ARG A 53 -13.17 -9.95 7.71
C ARG A 53 -14.68 -9.97 7.51
N ASP A 54 -15.45 -10.23 8.56
CA ASP A 54 -16.91 -10.19 8.51
C ASP A 54 -17.40 -8.81 8.03
N GLU A 55 -16.81 -7.72 8.54
CA GLU A 55 -17.10 -6.35 8.08
C GLU A 55 -16.77 -6.14 6.60
N LEU A 56 -15.63 -6.68 6.13
CA LEU A 56 -15.21 -6.53 4.74
C LEU A 56 -16.10 -7.34 3.79
N GLU A 57 -16.47 -8.56 4.16
CA GLU A 57 -17.41 -9.39 3.40
C GLU A 57 -18.80 -8.74 3.34
N ALA A 58 -19.26 -8.15 4.44
CA ALA A 58 -20.55 -7.43 4.50
C ALA A 58 -20.61 -6.22 3.55
N ILE A 59 -19.48 -5.60 3.21
CA ILE A 59 -19.40 -4.53 2.21
C ILE A 59 -19.08 -5.04 0.79
N GLY A 60 -19.09 -6.36 0.56
CA GLY A 60 -18.93 -6.97 -0.76
C GLY A 60 -17.48 -7.28 -1.16
N VAL A 61 -16.54 -7.36 -0.22
CA VAL A 61 -15.18 -7.85 -0.48
C VAL A 61 -15.18 -9.36 -0.57
N THR A 62 -14.50 -9.92 -1.56
CA THR A 62 -14.22 -11.36 -1.61
C THR A 62 -12.95 -11.67 -0.81
N ILE A 63 -13.07 -12.50 0.23
CA ILE A 63 -11.91 -12.98 0.99
C ILE A 63 -11.45 -14.31 0.37
N VAL A 64 -10.17 -14.37 -0.01
CA VAL A 64 -9.52 -15.63 -0.40
C VAL A 64 -8.51 -15.98 0.67
N GLU A 65 -8.76 -17.09 1.35
CA GLU A 65 -7.83 -17.59 2.34
C GLU A 65 -6.66 -18.31 1.69
N GLY A 66 -5.44 -17.99 2.07
CA GLY A 66 -4.25 -18.72 1.66
C GLY A 66 -2.94 -18.15 2.20
N GLU A 67 -1.87 -18.91 1.98
CA GLU A 67 -0.51 -18.58 2.40
C GLU A 67 0.35 -18.13 1.22
N LEU A 68 1.37 -17.30 1.47
CA LEU A 68 2.26 -16.79 0.42
C LEU A 68 3.12 -17.90 -0.22
N GLU A 69 3.16 -19.07 0.39
CA GLU A 69 3.80 -20.29 -0.09
C GLU A 69 2.95 -21.02 -1.15
N GLU A 70 1.65 -20.75 -1.22
CA GLU A 70 0.72 -21.39 -2.17
C GLU A 70 0.78 -20.73 -3.55
N HIS A 71 1.90 -20.90 -4.27
CA HIS A 71 2.17 -20.23 -5.55
C HIS A 71 1.05 -20.38 -6.58
N GLU A 72 0.62 -21.62 -6.86
CA GLU A 72 -0.42 -21.89 -7.86
C GLU A 72 -1.76 -21.23 -7.52
N LYS A 73 -2.06 -21.14 -6.23
CA LYS A 73 -3.26 -20.47 -5.72
C LYS A 73 -3.17 -18.96 -5.84
N MET A 74 -1.99 -18.36 -5.59
CA MET A 74 -1.78 -16.94 -5.89
C MET A 74 -1.96 -16.66 -7.38
N VAL A 75 -1.40 -17.52 -8.26
CA VAL A 75 -1.55 -17.38 -9.71
C VAL A 75 -3.01 -17.47 -10.15
N SER A 76 -3.78 -18.42 -9.62
CA SER A 76 -5.20 -18.56 -9.99
C SER A 76 -6.03 -17.33 -9.60
N VAL A 77 -5.81 -16.76 -8.42
CA VAL A 77 -6.50 -15.54 -7.98
C VAL A 77 -6.05 -14.32 -8.79
N MET A 78 -4.76 -14.23 -9.14
CA MET A 78 -4.24 -13.14 -9.96
C MET A 78 -4.78 -13.14 -11.40
N ARG A 79 -5.11 -14.31 -11.97
CA ARG A 79 -5.76 -14.40 -13.29
C ARG A 79 -7.14 -13.74 -13.32
N GLU A 80 -7.81 -13.67 -12.17
CA GLU A 80 -9.10 -13.02 -12.03
C GLU A 80 -8.99 -11.54 -11.63
N ALA A 81 -7.78 -11.00 -11.46
CA ALA A 81 -7.54 -9.62 -11.07
C ALA A 81 -6.90 -8.81 -12.21
N ASP A 82 -7.11 -7.51 -12.20
CA ASP A 82 -6.40 -6.61 -13.11
C ASP A 82 -5.25 -5.87 -12.40
N VAL A 83 -5.44 -5.56 -11.12
CA VAL A 83 -4.50 -4.77 -10.31
C VAL A 83 -4.18 -5.53 -9.03
N VAL A 84 -2.90 -5.57 -8.67
CA VAL A 84 -2.43 -6.14 -7.40
C VAL A 84 -1.85 -5.04 -6.52
N ILE A 85 -2.32 -4.96 -5.27
CA ILE A 85 -1.83 -4.01 -4.27
C ILE A 85 -1.33 -4.79 -3.05
N SER A 86 -0.07 -4.59 -2.67
CA SER A 86 0.51 -5.19 -1.47
C SER A 86 0.61 -4.16 -0.37
N ALA A 87 -0.09 -4.40 0.74
CA ALA A 87 0.01 -3.65 2.00
C ALA A 87 0.63 -4.53 3.11
N LEU A 88 1.54 -5.44 2.74
CA LEU A 88 2.23 -6.31 3.69
C LEU A 88 3.12 -5.51 4.65
N PRO A 89 3.18 -5.92 5.94
CA PRO A 89 4.01 -5.23 6.93
C PRO A 89 5.50 -5.49 6.69
N TYR A 90 6.34 -4.69 7.36
CA TYR A 90 7.79 -4.72 7.19
C TYR A 90 8.44 -6.12 7.23
N PRO A 91 8.13 -7.03 8.18
CA PRO A 91 8.72 -8.37 8.21
C PRO A 91 8.44 -9.20 6.95
N LEU A 92 7.36 -8.90 6.24
CA LEU A 92 6.92 -9.60 5.04
C LEU A 92 7.28 -8.88 3.73
N VAL A 93 8.01 -7.75 3.79
CA VAL A 93 8.48 -7.07 2.58
C VAL A 93 9.28 -8.00 1.65
N PRO A 94 10.23 -8.82 2.12
CA PRO A 94 10.95 -9.76 1.26
C PRO A 94 10.05 -10.84 0.62
N ALA A 95 8.95 -11.21 1.29
CA ALA A 95 8.01 -12.20 0.77
C ALA A 95 7.26 -11.72 -0.48
N GLN A 96 7.26 -10.41 -0.78
CA GLN A 96 6.71 -9.86 -2.02
C GLN A 96 7.41 -10.37 -3.29
N LEU A 97 8.61 -10.94 -3.19
CA LEU A 97 9.24 -11.65 -4.33
C LEU A 97 8.36 -12.80 -4.84
N LYS A 98 7.63 -13.48 -3.94
CA LYS A 98 6.69 -14.55 -4.30
C LYS A 98 5.49 -13.98 -5.07
N ILE A 99 4.99 -12.81 -4.64
CA ILE A 99 3.92 -12.08 -5.34
C ILE A 99 4.39 -11.69 -6.75
N ILE A 100 5.61 -11.16 -6.89
CA ILE A 100 6.20 -10.81 -8.20
C ILE A 100 6.28 -12.03 -9.13
N GLN A 101 6.74 -13.17 -8.61
CA GLN A 101 6.79 -14.42 -9.38
C GLN A 101 5.38 -14.87 -9.81
N ALA A 102 4.39 -14.82 -8.91
CA ALA A 102 3.02 -15.18 -9.22
C ALA A 102 2.40 -14.23 -10.27
N ILE A 103 2.65 -12.92 -10.18
CA ILE A 103 2.21 -11.93 -11.17
C ILE A 103 2.77 -12.28 -12.55
N LYS A 104 4.07 -12.59 -12.62
CA LYS A 104 4.73 -12.98 -13.87
C LYS A 104 4.10 -14.23 -14.48
N HIS A 105 3.72 -15.22 -13.66
CA HIS A 105 3.08 -16.45 -14.14
C HIS A 105 1.61 -16.25 -14.53
N ALA A 106 0.90 -15.32 -13.88
CA ALA A 106 -0.46 -14.98 -14.23
C ALA A 106 -0.52 -14.24 -15.58
N GLY A 107 0.39 -13.29 -15.81
CA GLY A 107 0.61 -12.64 -17.11
C GLY A 107 -0.44 -11.60 -17.54
N ASN A 108 -1.51 -11.40 -16.75
CA ASN A 108 -2.64 -10.53 -17.07
C ASN A 108 -2.72 -9.25 -16.20
N ILE A 109 -1.83 -9.10 -15.21
CA ILE A 109 -1.87 -7.96 -14.29
C ILE A 109 -1.43 -6.67 -15.00
N LYS A 110 -2.31 -5.66 -14.98
CA LYS A 110 -2.12 -4.36 -15.63
C LYS A 110 -1.41 -3.35 -14.74
N ARG A 111 -1.39 -3.58 -13.42
CA ARG A 111 -0.62 -2.77 -12.47
C ARG A 111 -0.32 -3.50 -11.16
N PHE A 112 0.91 -3.37 -10.67
CA PHE A 112 1.33 -3.79 -9.34
C PHE A 112 1.76 -2.60 -8.47
N LEU A 113 1.24 -2.53 -7.24
CA LEU A 113 1.68 -1.58 -6.22
C LEU A 113 2.35 -2.37 -5.09
N PRO A 114 3.68 -2.34 -4.95
CA PRO A 114 4.36 -2.93 -3.80
C PRO A 114 4.12 -2.13 -2.51
N SER A 115 4.45 -2.74 -1.38
CA SER A 115 4.28 -2.13 -0.04
C SER A 115 5.37 -1.10 0.26
N ASP A 116 5.25 0.07 -0.38
CA ASP A 116 6.12 1.24 -0.16
C ASP A 116 5.57 2.09 0.99
N PHE A 117 4.49 2.83 0.74
CA PHE A 117 3.66 3.63 1.65
C PHE A 117 4.38 4.35 2.80
N GLY A 118 5.54 4.94 2.52
CA GLY A 118 6.28 5.79 3.44
C GLY A 118 7.01 6.90 2.68
N VAL A 119 8.29 7.04 2.98
CA VAL A 119 9.24 7.90 2.26
C VAL A 119 9.54 7.35 0.87
N GLU A 120 10.13 8.18 0.02
CA GLU A 120 10.62 7.73 -1.29
C GLU A 120 12.05 7.17 -1.17
N GLU A 121 12.17 5.85 -1.04
CA GLU A 121 13.42 5.18 -0.71
C GLU A 121 14.54 5.40 -1.72
N ASP A 122 14.26 5.50 -3.02
CA ASP A 122 15.30 5.67 -4.05
C ASP A 122 15.96 7.06 -4.00
N ARG A 123 15.39 8.03 -3.28
CA ARG A 123 15.87 9.42 -3.23
C ARG A 123 16.42 9.85 -1.87
N ILE A 124 16.47 8.94 -0.90
CA ILE A 124 16.96 9.26 0.44
C ILE A 124 18.01 8.27 0.93
N THR A 125 18.81 8.74 1.89
CA THR A 125 19.69 7.93 2.70
C THR A 125 19.35 8.17 4.17
N ALA A 126 19.22 7.09 4.93
CA ALA A 126 18.87 7.12 6.34
C ALA A 126 19.98 6.54 7.21
N LEU A 127 19.80 6.61 8.54
CA LEU A 127 20.67 5.92 9.49
C LEU A 127 20.59 4.39 9.29
N PRO A 128 21.67 3.65 9.61
CA PRO A 128 21.81 2.23 9.23
C PRO A 128 20.61 1.32 9.53
N PRO A 129 19.94 1.42 10.70
CA PRO A 129 18.78 0.57 10.98
C PRO A 129 17.62 0.81 10.02
N PHE A 130 17.33 2.07 9.68
CA PHE A 130 16.26 2.40 8.75
C PHE A 130 16.70 2.21 7.30
N GLN A 131 17.97 2.45 6.97
CA GLN A 131 18.50 2.20 5.63
C GLN A 131 18.36 0.72 5.24
N ALA A 132 18.71 -0.20 6.14
CA ALA A 132 18.52 -1.64 5.91
C ALA A 132 17.04 -2.01 5.64
N PHE A 133 16.10 -1.23 6.17
CA PHE A 133 14.67 -1.42 5.90
C PHE A 133 14.28 -0.91 4.51
N LEU A 134 14.80 0.25 4.12
CA LEU A 134 14.58 0.84 2.80
C LEU A 134 15.21 -0.01 1.69
N ASP A 135 16.39 -0.58 1.92
CA ASP A 135 17.09 -1.41 0.94
C ASP A 135 16.30 -2.67 0.57
N LYS A 136 15.54 -3.23 1.52
CA LYS A 136 14.61 -4.34 1.23
C LYS A 136 13.49 -3.91 0.27
N LYS A 137 12.97 -2.70 0.40
CA LYS A 137 11.94 -2.18 -0.53
C LYS A 137 12.53 -1.87 -1.90
N LYS A 138 13.73 -1.27 -1.94
CA LYS A 138 14.49 -1.09 -3.19
C LYS A 138 14.69 -2.41 -3.93
N CYS A 139 15.01 -3.48 -3.21
CA CYS A 139 15.13 -4.82 -3.80
C CYS A 139 13.82 -5.27 -4.47
N ILE A 140 12.66 -5.04 -3.83
CA ILE A 140 11.34 -5.32 -4.42
C ILE A 140 11.07 -4.46 -5.67
N ARG A 141 11.46 -3.18 -5.66
CA ARG A 141 11.34 -2.30 -6.85
C ARG A 141 12.17 -2.83 -8.02
N ARG A 142 13.46 -3.09 -7.80
CA ARG A 142 14.37 -3.64 -8.83
C ARG A 142 13.90 -5.00 -9.33
N ALA A 143 13.37 -5.87 -8.47
CA ALA A 143 12.80 -7.16 -8.87
C ALA A 143 11.52 -7.00 -9.72
N THR A 144 10.67 -6.02 -9.40
CA THR A 144 9.47 -5.69 -10.16
C THR A 144 9.82 -5.18 -11.56
N GLU A 145 10.79 -4.26 -11.64
CA GLU A 145 11.32 -3.72 -12.89
C GLU A 145 11.95 -4.82 -13.76
N ALA A 146 12.81 -5.65 -13.17
CA ALA A 146 13.47 -6.76 -13.87
C ALA A 146 12.47 -7.82 -14.38
N ALA A 147 11.32 -7.95 -13.74
CA ALA A 147 10.25 -8.84 -14.19
C ALA A 147 9.38 -8.24 -15.32
N GLY A 148 9.58 -6.96 -15.68
CA GLY A 148 8.79 -6.27 -16.70
C GLY A 148 7.34 -6.02 -16.30
N ILE A 149 7.04 -6.02 -14.99
CA ILE A 149 5.67 -5.84 -14.47
C ILE A 149 5.32 -4.35 -14.49
N PRO A 150 4.15 -3.93 -15.01
CA PRO A 150 3.71 -2.55 -14.89
C PRO A 150 3.50 -2.17 -13.41
N TYR A 151 4.10 -1.08 -12.94
CA TYR A 151 4.11 -0.75 -11.50
C TYR A 151 3.73 0.70 -11.19
N THR A 152 3.37 0.95 -9.93
CA THR A 152 3.30 2.29 -9.32
C THR A 152 3.93 2.25 -7.93
N TYR A 153 4.94 3.08 -7.69
CA TYR A 153 5.53 3.27 -6.36
C TYR A 153 4.87 4.46 -5.67
N VAL A 154 4.46 4.27 -4.42
CA VAL A 154 3.63 5.24 -3.69
C VAL A 154 4.33 5.74 -2.44
N SER A 155 4.86 6.96 -2.51
CA SER A 155 5.37 7.70 -1.35
C SER A 155 4.22 8.40 -0.62
N ALA A 156 3.65 7.73 0.38
CA ALA A 156 2.53 8.25 1.18
C ALA A 156 2.97 9.23 2.29
N ASN A 157 4.28 9.38 2.52
CA ASN A 157 4.87 10.12 3.63
C ASN A 157 4.34 9.59 4.99
N CYS A 158 4.06 10.49 5.92
CA CYS A 158 3.67 10.14 7.28
C CYS A 158 2.16 9.91 7.38
N PHE A 159 1.78 8.75 7.92
CA PHE A 159 0.39 8.42 8.24
C PHE A 159 -0.12 9.32 9.35
N GLY A 160 -1.05 10.22 9.03
CA GLY A 160 -1.35 11.33 9.92
C GLY A 160 -1.86 10.92 11.29
N ALA A 161 -2.86 10.04 11.35
CA ALA A 161 -3.37 9.52 12.63
C ALA A 161 -2.30 8.74 13.41
N TYR A 162 -1.42 8.01 12.74
CA TYR A 162 -0.33 7.28 13.38
C TYR A 162 0.68 8.24 14.03
N PHE A 163 1.20 9.20 13.25
CA PHE A 163 2.22 10.13 13.73
C PHE A 163 1.66 11.16 14.73
N ILE A 164 0.39 11.58 14.61
CA ILE A 164 -0.25 12.42 15.63
C ILE A 164 -0.33 11.68 16.96
N ASN A 165 -0.76 10.41 16.96
CA ASN A 165 -0.80 9.62 18.19
C ASN A 165 0.60 9.37 18.76
N TYR A 166 1.59 9.11 17.90
CA TYR A 166 2.97 8.86 18.32
C TYR A 166 3.68 10.12 18.87
N LEU A 167 3.42 11.29 18.30
CA LEU A 167 4.09 12.54 18.71
C LEU A 167 3.37 13.24 19.86
N LEU A 168 2.03 13.24 19.86
CA LEU A 168 1.24 14.06 20.79
C LEU A 168 0.53 13.25 21.87
N HIS A 169 0.38 11.93 21.71
CA HIS A 169 -0.32 11.07 22.67
C HIS A 169 -1.65 11.66 23.18
N PRO A 170 -2.59 12.05 22.30
CA PRO A 170 -3.75 12.87 22.68
C PRO A 170 -4.72 12.18 23.66
N SER A 171 -4.65 10.86 23.80
CA SER A 171 -5.41 10.10 24.79
C SER A 171 -4.81 10.14 26.20
N GLU A 172 -3.58 10.60 26.34
CA GLU A 172 -2.85 10.68 27.60
C GLU A 172 -2.82 12.14 28.09
N GLN A 173 -3.08 12.37 29.37
CA GLN A 173 -2.93 13.70 29.97
C GLN A 173 -1.46 13.96 30.29
N ARG A 174 -0.70 14.38 29.28
CA ARG A 174 0.70 14.80 29.43
C ARG A 174 0.81 16.32 29.51
N ASN A 175 1.74 16.79 30.35
CA ASN A 175 2.06 18.22 30.47
C ASN A 175 3.26 18.63 29.60
N ASP A 176 3.86 17.67 28.90
CA ASP A 176 5.08 17.80 28.13
C ASP A 176 4.93 17.13 26.75
N VAL A 177 5.73 17.59 25.79
CA VAL A 177 5.79 17.04 24.43
C VAL A 177 7.24 16.77 24.08
N LEU A 178 7.51 15.57 23.56
CA LEU A 178 8.84 15.20 23.09
C LEU A 178 9.10 15.77 21.70
N ILE A 179 10.14 16.59 21.56
CA ILE A 179 10.61 17.12 20.28
C ILE A 179 11.89 16.39 19.89
N PHE A 180 11.89 15.76 18.71
CA PHE A 180 13.08 15.10 18.17
C PHE A 180 13.97 16.13 17.44
N GLY A 181 15.21 16.32 17.90
CA GLY A 181 16.12 17.33 17.35
C GLY A 181 15.69 18.75 17.71
N THR A 182 15.80 19.70 16.77
CA THR A 182 15.37 21.09 17.00
C THR A 182 13.88 21.33 16.78
N GLY A 183 13.18 20.39 16.11
CA GLY A 183 11.78 20.57 15.72
C GLY A 183 11.57 21.29 14.38
N ASP A 184 12.62 21.81 13.74
CA ASP A 184 12.52 22.57 12.47
C ASP A 184 12.61 21.69 11.22
N GLY A 185 12.64 20.36 11.39
CA GLY A 185 12.77 19.40 10.31
C GLY A 185 11.66 19.55 9.25
N LYS A 186 12.03 20.04 8.06
CA LYS A 186 11.18 20.05 6.87
C LYS A 186 11.68 18.97 5.92
N GLY A 187 10.77 18.23 5.27
CA GLY A 187 11.16 17.27 4.23
C GLY A 187 11.90 17.98 3.10
N ALA A 188 12.81 17.29 2.42
CA ALA A 188 13.51 17.85 1.26
C ALA A 188 12.47 18.43 0.28
N ASN A 189 12.46 19.77 0.18
CA ASN A 189 11.58 20.61 -0.64
C ASN A 189 10.11 20.80 -0.23
N SER A 190 9.66 20.39 0.97
CA SER A 190 8.37 20.83 1.56
C SER A 190 8.25 20.45 3.05
N PRO A 191 7.42 21.14 3.87
CA PRO A 191 7.27 20.80 5.30
C PRO A 191 6.95 19.31 5.51
N PHE A 192 7.33 18.73 6.65
CA PHE A 192 6.96 17.36 7.06
C PHE A 192 5.47 17.13 6.81
N LYS A 193 5.13 16.35 5.77
CA LYS A 193 3.74 16.19 5.32
C LYS A 193 3.08 15.07 6.11
N ILE A 194 2.43 15.46 7.20
CA ILE A 194 1.42 14.65 7.86
C ILE A 194 0.21 14.62 6.94
N LYS A 195 0.06 13.55 6.16
CA LYS A 195 -1.17 13.34 5.41
C LYS A 195 -2.18 12.73 6.37
N LYS A 196 -3.24 13.48 6.70
CA LYS A 196 -4.51 12.81 7.04
C LYS A 196 -4.74 11.84 5.89
N LEU A 197 -5.09 10.60 6.18
CA LEU A 197 -5.54 9.66 5.17
C LEU A 197 -7.08 9.74 5.13
N PRO A 198 -7.71 10.83 4.61
CA PRO A 198 -9.09 10.70 4.21
C PRO A 198 -9.05 9.88 2.93
N PHE A 199 -9.24 8.57 3.04
CA PHE A 199 -9.66 7.76 1.89
C PHE A 199 -11.14 8.05 1.56
N SER A 200 -11.53 9.33 1.59
CA SER A 200 -12.77 9.85 1.03
C SER A 200 -12.46 10.18 -0.42
N SER A 201 -12.94 9.33 -1.33
CA SER A 201 -13.24 9.48 -2.78
C SER A 201 -12.39 10.36 -3.73
N THR A 202 -11.43 11.14 -3.25
CA THR A 202 -10.79 12.24 -3.99
C THR A 202 -9.31 12.01 -4.29
N MET A 203 -8.62 11.10 -3.57
CA MET A 203 -7.19 10.80 -3.85
C MET A 203 -6.92 9.48 -4.59
N LEU A 204 -7.92 8.61 -4.76
CA LEU A 204 -7.79 7.41 -5.60
C LEU A 204 -8.14 7.64 -7.08
N PRO A 205 -9.04 8.57 -7.46
CA PRO A 205 -9.14 8.94 -8.86
C PRO A 205 -7.80 9.49 -9.36
N SER A 206 -7.06 10.28 -8.57
CA SER A 206 -5.77 10.84 -9.03
C SER A 206 -4.65 9.81 -9.18
N LEU A 207 -4.67 8.72 -8.40
CA LEU A 207 -3.59 7.73 -8.41
C LEU A 207 -3.81 6.61 -9.45
N ILE A 208 -5.06 6.40 -9.90
CA ILE A 208 -5.42 5.42 -10.94
C ILE A 208 -5.80 6.11 -12.27
N PHE A 209 -6.19 7.39 -12.27
CA PHE A 209 -6.81 8.06 -13.43
C PHE A 209 -5.98 9.19 -14.09
N THR A 210 -4.74 9.45 -13.66
CA THR A 210 -3.87 10.39 -14.39
C THR A 210 -3.13 9.70 -15.56
N LEU A 211 -3.87 9.00 -16.43
CA LEU A 211 -3.34 8.37 -17.64
C LEU A 211 -4.37 8.34 -18.78
N THR A 212 -5.20 9.39 -18.93
CA THR A 212 -5.87 9.66 -20.20
C THR A 212 -6.24 11.14 -20.30
N PHE A 213 -5.56 11.82 -21.22
CA PHE A 213 -5.88 13.13 -21.81
C PHE A 213 -5.79 14.42 -20.95
N PHE A 214 -4.89 15.27 -21.45
CA PHE A 214 -4.80 16.74 -21.41
C PHE A 214 -3.83 17.42 -20.40
N PRO A 215 -3.04 18.38 -20.92
CA PRO A 215 -1.80 18.87 -20.32
C PRO A 215 -2.12 19.99 -19.32
N PHE A 216 -1.24 20.23 -18.35
CA PHE A 216 -0.76 21.57 -17.97
C PHE A 216 0.20 21.42 -16.77
N PHE A 217 1.46 21.78 -17.02
CA PHE A 217 2.53 22.17 -16.08
C PHE A 217 2.95 21.17 -14.98
N PHE A 218 3.95 20.36 -15.31
CA PHE A 218 5.07 20.13 -14.40
C PHE A 218 6.37 20.50 -15.11
N SER A 219 7.15 21.36 -14.46
CA SER A 219 8.50 21.74 -14.88
C SER A 219 9.37 20.50 -15.01
N SER A 220 9.84 20.25 -16.22
CA SER A 220 10.89 19.30 -16.52
C SER A 220 12.21 19.85 -15.98
N VAL A 221 12.78 19.20 -14.97
CA VAL A 221 14.23 19.28 -14.74
C VAL A 221 14.83 18.10 -15.49
N SER A 222 15.34 18.39 -16.68
CA SER A 222 16.18 17.49 -17.47
C SER A 222 17.60 17.57 -16.88
N CYS A 223 18.17 16.44 -16.47
CA CYS A 223 19.60 16.34 -16.22
C CYS A 223 20.26 15.76 -17.47
N ALA A 224 21.15 16.57 -18.06
CA ALA A 224 22.38 16.07 -18.64
C ALA A 224 23.30 15.53 -17.52
#